data_AF-A0A9Q5GB94-F1
#
_entry.id   AF-A0A9Q5GB94-F1
#
_cell.length_a   1.000
_cell.length_b   1.000
_cell.length_c   1.000
_cell.angle_alpha   90.00
_cell.angle_beta   90.00
_cell.angle_gamma   90.00
#
_symmetry.space_group_name_H-M   'P 1'
#
loop_
_entity.id
_entity.type
_entity.pdbx_description
1 polymer ?
#
loop_
_entity_poly.entity_id
_entity_poly.type
_entity_poly.pdbx_seq_one_letter_code
_entity_poly.pdbx_strand_id
1 'polypeptide(L)'
;MTQQEYMKEWKRRNPDYFHNYYLAHKEHMLETARLWREANKGDFIYFYVNTDGDNLYIGSTGGRCFIERASFHLCSHSNLKMSAEDLVNDYNLECILYKDLTEYNLSRNDLYYLEKFYIEKEGAILNKKPINIEGNLTRSKEELINIAEKTEWKEFNKLDRYLN
;
A
#
# COMPACT_ATOMS: atom_id res chain seq x y z
N MET A 1 -9.05 39.94 -6.88
CA MET A 1 -8.65 38.93 -5.88
C MET A 1 -8.97 37.57 -6.45
N THR A 2 -7.94 36.80 -6.78
CA THR A 2 -8.09 35.41 -7.25
C THR A 2 -8.59 34.51 -6.13
N GLN A 3 -9.08 33.31 -6.45
CA GLN A 3 -9.52 32.34 -5.45
C GLN A 3 -8.37 31.96 -4.49
N GLN A 4 -7.14 31.87 -4.99
CA GLN A 4 -5.95 31.60 -4.18
C GLN A 4 -5.64 32.76 -3.22
N GLU A 5 -5.73 34.01 -3.69
CA GLU A 5 -5.54 35.20 -2.84
C GLU A 5 -6.61 35.31 -1.75
N TYR A 6 -7.87 35.02 -2.10
CA TYR A 6 -8.97 34.99 -1.14
C TYR A 6 -8.74 33.93 -0.06
N MET A 7 -8.36 32.71 -0.43
CA MET A 7 -8.10 31.64 0.53
C MET A 7 -6.92 31.95 1.44
N LYS A 8 -5.88 32.61 0.92
CA LYS A 8 -4.72 33.05 1.71
C LYS A 8 -5.11 34.09 2.76
N GLU A 9 -5.89 35.10 2.36
CA GLU A 9 -6.39 36.13 3.28
C GLU A 9 -7.40 35.57 4.29
N TRP A 10 -8.27 34.65 3.87
CA TRP A 10 -9.22 33.99 4.76
C TRP A 10 -8.50 33.14 5.83
N LYS A 11 -7.47 32.37 5.45
CA LYS A 11 -6.63 31.61 6.40
C LYS A 11 -5.94 32.53 7.40
N ARG A 12 -5.45 33.68 6.94
CA ARG A 12 -4.82 34.71 7.80
C ARG A 12 -5.80 35.26 8.84
N ARG A 13 -7.07 35.46 8.46
CA ARG A 13 -8.13 35.95 9.35
C ARG A 13 -8.71 34.88 10.28
N ASN A 14 -8.52 33.60 9.94
CA ASN A 14 -9.08 32.46 10.67
C ASN A 14 -7.97 31.43 10.99
N PRO A 15 -6.92 31.82 11.73
CA PRO A 15 -5.73 30.99 11.93
C PRO A 15 -6.06 29.65 12.62
N ASP A 16 -6.99 29.67 13.57
CA ASP A 16 -7.34 28.49 14.38
C ASP A 16 -8.49 27.67 13.80
N TYR A 17 -9.07 28.07 12.66
CA TYR A 17 -10.28 27.42 12.15
C TYR A 17 -10.10 25.92 11.93
N PHE A 18 -9.02 25.50 11.25
CA PHE A 18 -8.80 24.07 10.98
C PHE A 18 -8.55 23.29 12.26
N HIS A 19 -7.86 23.88 13.23
CA HIS A 19 -7.61 23.27 14.53
C HIS A 19 -8.93 23.08 15.31
N ASN A 20 -9.72 24.14 15.43
CA ASN A 20 -11.02 24.11 16.13
C ASN A 20 -12.02 23.19 15.41
N TYR A 21 -12.03 23.21 14.08
CA TYR A 21 -12.83 22.29 13.27
C TYR A 21 -12.43 20.84 13.54
N TYR A 22 -11.14 20.54 13.52
CA TYR A 22 -10.65 19.21 13.86
C TYR A 22 -11.08 18.80 15.27
N LEU A 23 -10.87 19.64 16.28
CA LEU A 23 -11.26 19.31 17.66
C LEU A 23 -12.77 19.04 17.79
N ALA A 24 -13.60 19.85 17.13
CA ALA A 24 -15.06 19.69 17.18
C ALA A 24 -15.57 18.43 16.46
N HIS A 25 -14.84 17.91 15.46
CA HIS A 25 -15.28 16.79 14.62
C HIS A 25 -14.37 15.55 14.74
N LYS A 26 -13.36 15.58 15.62
CA LYS A 26 -12.30 14.57 15.72
C LYS A 26 -12.87 13.16 15.83
N GLU A 27 -13.82 12.95 16.73
CA GLU A 27 -14.40 11.63 16.98
C GLU A 27 -15.09 11.07 15.72
N HIS A 28 -15.91 11.88 15.06
CA HIS A 28 -16.57 11.50 13.81
C HIS A 28 -15.56 11.19 12.69
N MET A 29 -14.50 12.00 12.56
CA MET A 29 -13.44 11.76 11.58
C MET A 29 -12.70 10.45 11.84
N LEU A 30 -12.37 10.17 13.11
CA LEU A 30 -11.70 8.94 13.51
C LEU A 30 -12.58 7.71 13.28
N GLU A 31 -13.87 7.80 13.59
CA GLU A 31 -14.82 6.71 13.36
C GLU A 31 -15.03 6.46 11.87
N THR A 32 -15.18 7.52 11.08
CA THR A 32 -15.26 7.42 9.62
C THR A 32 -14.02 6.72 9.05
N ALA A 33 -12.82 7.12 9.50
CA ALA A 33 -11.57 6.49 9.09
C ALA A 33 -11.49 5.02 9.51
N ARG A 34 -12.00 4.67 10.70
CA ARG A 34 -12.08 3.30 11.19
C ARG A 34 -13.01 2.45 10.32
N LEU A 35 -14.23 2.90 10.06
CA LEU A 35 -15.20 2.20 9.23
C LEU A 35 -14.67 1.98 7.81
N TRP A 36 -14.05 3.02 7.23
CA TRP A 36 -13.41 2.89 5.93
C TRP A 36 -12.29 1.85 5.94
N ARG A 37 -11.41 1.86 6.96
CA ARG A 37 -10.38 0.83 7.11
C ARG A 37 -10.97 -0.57 7.17
N GLU A 38 -11.95 -0.80 8.05
CA GLU A 38 -12.58 -2.12 8.21
C GLU A 38 -13.20 -2.61 6.90
N ALA A 39 -13.88 -1.73 6.16
CA ALA A 39 -14.49 -2.06 4.87
C ALA A 39 -13.47 -2.36 3.74
N ASN A 40 -12.22 -1.94 3.90
CA ASN A 40 -11.17 -2.09 2.89
C ASN A 40 -10.02 -2.99 3.38
N LYS A 41 -10.19 -3.70 4.50
CA LYS A 41 -9.23 -4.72 4.93
C LYS A 41 -9.34 -5.93 4.01
N GLY A 42 -8.20 -6.56 3.79
CA GLY A 42 -8.14 -7.72 2.94
C GLY A 42 -6.76 -8.36 2.92
N ASP A 43 -6.64 -9.29 2.00
CA ASP A 43 -5.45 -10.09 1.77
C ASP A 43 -4.90 -9.74 0.38
N PHE A 44 -3.67 -9.24 0.34
CA PHE A 44 -3.11 -8.66 -0.87
C PHE A 44 -1.67 -9.09 -1.09
N ILE A 45 -1.31 -9.25 -2.36
CA ILE A 45 0.06 -9.30 -2.86
C ILE A 45 0.26 -8.09 -3.77
N TYR A 46 1.39 -7.40 -3.65
CA TYR A 46 1.64 -6.16 -4.37
C TYR A 46 3.09 -5.98 -4.79
N PHE A 47 3.27 -5.34 -5.93
CA PHE A 47 4.50 -5.21 -6.68
C PHE A 47 4.75 -3.73 -6.95
N TYR A 48 5.97 -3.28 -6.73
CA TYR A 48 6.46 -1.97 -7.14
C TYR A 48 7.28 -2.21 -8.38
N VAL A 49 6.90 -1.60 -9.50
CA VAL A 49 7.46 -1.90 -10.83
C VAL A 49 8.07 -0.62 -11.40
N ASN A 50 9.28 -0.73 -11.94
CA ASN A 50 9.94 0.40 -12.59
C ASN A 50 9.56 0.51 -14.08
N THR A 51 10.01 1.58 -14.72
CA THR A 51 9.78 1.85 -16.14
C THR A 51 10.33 0.79 -17.10
N ASP A 52 11.28 -0.03 -16.65
CA ASP A 52 11.86 -1.12 -17.45
C ASP A 52 11.05 -2.43 -17.32
N GLY A 53 10.04 -2.44 -16.45
CA GLY A 53 9.24 -3.62 -16.12
C GLY A 53 9.83 -4.50 -15.02
N ASP A 54 10.94 -4.11 -14.42
CA ASP A 54 11.56 -4.83 -13.31
C ASP A 54 10.82 -4.60 -11.99
N ASN A 55 10.74 -5.66 -11.19
CA ASN A 55 10.17 -5.58 -9.86
C ASN A 55 11.18 -4.97 -8.88
N LEU A 56 10.86 -3.78 -8.38
CA LEU A 56 11.61 -3.13 -7.32
C LEU A 56 11.36 -3.82 -5.98
N TYR A 57 10.10 -4.04 -5.64
CA TYR A 57 9.71 -4.63 -4.35
C TYR A 57 8.45 -5.46 -4.50
N ILE A 58 8.45 -6.64 -3.88
CA ILE A 58 7.30 -7.52 -3.76
C ILE A 58 6.95 -7.66 -2.27
N GLY A 59 5.67 -7.50 -1.95
CA GLY A 59 5.19 -7.61 -0.59
C GLY A 59 3.79 -8.21 -0.50
N SER A 60 3.46 -8.69 0.70
CA SER A 60 2.12 -9.12 1.06
C SER A 60 1.56 -8.33 2.24
N THR A 61 0.24 -8.31 2.39
CA THR A 61 -0.41 -7.85 3.61
C THR A 61 -1.74 -8.57 3.80
N GLY A 62 -2.01 -9.04 5.02
CA GLY A 62 -3.27 -9.69 5.39
C GLY A 62 -3.96 -8.94 6.53
N GLY A 63 -5.30 -8.88 6.48
CA GLY A 63 -6.12 -8.20 7.47
C GLY A 63 -5.86 -6.68 7.61
N ARG A 64 -5.31 -6.03 6.58
CA ARG A 64 -5.04 -4.58 6.54
C ARG A 64 -5.54 -3.97 5.24
N CYS A 65 -5.77 -2.65 5.26
CA CYS A 65 -6.06 -1.91 4.04
C CYS A 65 -4.82 -1.78 3.17
N PHE A 66 -4.89 -2.25 1.91
CA PHE A 66 -3.78 -2.16 0.96
C PHE A 66 -3.34 -0.73 0.71
N ILE A 67 -4.29 0.21 0.56
CA ILE A 67 -3.98 1.61 0.31
C ILE A 67 -3.10 2.16 1.44
N GLU A 68 -3.49 1.98 2.70
CA GLU A 68 -2.67 2.43 3.84
C GLU A 68 -1.30 1.75 3.87
N ARG A 69 -1.24 0.47 3.50
CA ARG A 69 0.03 -0.26 3.43
C ARG A 69 0.96 0.34 2.36
N ALA A 70 0.46 0.56 1.15
CA ALA A 70 1.21 1.19 0.07
C ALA A 70 1.67 2.61 0.47
N SER A 71 0.75 3.42 1.03
CA SER A 71 1.09 4.75 1.55
C SER A 71 2.21 4.72 2.59
N PHE A 72 2.19 3.74 3.49
CA PHE A 72 3.21 3.59 4.54
C PHE A 72 4.60 3.28 3.97
N HIS A 73 4.67 2.56 2.85
CA HIS A 73 5.90 2.37 2.10
C HIS A 73 6.36 3.67 1.44
N LEU A 74 5.46 4.34 0.71
CA LEU A 74 5.73 5.59 -0.02
C LEU A 74 6.10 6.79 0.88
N CYS A 75 5.83 6.73 2.19
CA CYS A 75 6.22 7.76 3.15
C CYS A 75 7.48 7.38 3.98
N SER A 76 8.34 6.48 3.51
CA SER A 76 9.55 6.02 4.25
C SER A 76 9.30 5.36 5.61
N HIS A 77 8.07 5.03 5.96
CA HIS A 77 7.75 4.46 7.27
C HIS A 77 7.96 2.95 7.33
N SER A 78 8.05 2.28 6.17
CA SER A 78 8.36 0.86 6.07
C SER A 78 9.82 0.52 6.37
N ASN A 79 10.16 -0.77 6.25
CA ASN A 79 11.55 -1.24 6.32
C ASN A 79 12.40 -0.82 5.11
N LEU A 80 11.79 -0.38 4.00
CA LEU A 80 12.52 0.13 2.84
C LEU A 80 13.21 1.46 3.17
N LYS A 81 12.62 2.27 4.08
CA LYS A 81 13.14 3.60 4.46
C LYS A 81 13.39 4.51 3.26
N MET A 82 12.53 4.39 2.24
CA MET A 82 12.55 5.17 1.02
C MET A 82 11.17 5.78 0.79
N SER A 83 11.14 7.04 0.37
CA SER A 83 9.93 7.77 0.00
C SER A 83 9.53 7.44 -1.44
N ALA A 84 8.35 7.91 -1.86
CA ALA A 84 7.94 7.84 -3.26
C ALA A 84 8.96 8.55 -4.17
N GLU A 85 9.45 9.72 -3.76
CA GLU A 85 10.46 10.47 -4.52
C GLU A 85 11.77 9.68 -4.64
N ASP A 86 12.25 9.08 -3.55
CA ASP A 86 13.47 8.26 -3.60
C ASP A 86 13.28 7.06 -4.54
N LEU A 87 12.12 6.40 -4.50
CA LEU A 87 11.81 5.26 -5.37
C LEU A 87 11.71 5.67 -6.85
N VAL A 88 11.15 6.85 -7.15
CA VAL A 88 11.08 7.37 -8.51
C VAL A 88 12.46 7.81 -9.00
N ASN A 89 13.21 8.56 -8.20
CA ASN A 89 14.48 9.15 -8.62
C ASN A 89 15.61 8.12 -8.71
N ASP A 90 15.70 7.19 -7.74
CA ASP A 90 16.82 6.25 -7.66
C ASP A 90 16.53 4.94 -8.42
N TYR A 91 15.25 4.59 -8.61
CA TYR A 91 14.84 3.29 -9.15
C TYR A 91 13.81 3.38 -10.27
N ASN A 92 13.47 4.58 -10.74
CA ASN A 92 12.48 4.80 -11.81
C ASN A 92 11.14 4.10 -11.55
N LEU A 93 10.64 4.12 -10.30
CA LEU A 93 9.32 3.58 -9.97
C LEU A 93 8.26 4.18 -10.91
N GLU A 94 7.55 3.31 -11.63
CA GLU A 94 6.49 3.70 -12.56
C GLU A 94 5.12 3.46 -11.96
N CYS A 95 4.88 2.25 -11.47
CA CYS A 95 3.57 1.86 -10.96
C CYS A 95 3.66 0.90 -9.77
N ILE A 96 2.52 0.76 -9.08
CA ILE A 96 2.34 -0.26 -8.04
C ILE A 96 1.14 -1.11 -8.44
N LEU A 97 1.38 -2.40 -8.62
CA LEU A 97 0.37 -3.40 -8.96
C LEU A 97 -0.01 -4.19 -7.72
N TYR A 98 -1.25 -4.66 -7.63
CA TYR A 98 -1.68 -5.53 -6.55
C TYR A 98 -2.77 -6.52 -6.98
N LYS A 99 -2.78 -7.68 -6.34
CA LYS A 99 -3.87 -8.66 -6.39
C LYS A 99 -4.66 -8.60 -5.10
N ASP A 100 -5.98 -8.66 -5.24
CA ASP A 100 -6.91 -8.77 -4.11
C ASP A 100 -7.34 -10.22 -3.95
N LEU A 101 -6.84 -10.86 -2.90
CA LEU A 101 -7.06 -12.26 -2.57
C LEU A 101 -8.05 -12.44 -1.42
N THR A 102 -8.76 -11.38 -1.04
CA THR A 102 -9.61 -11.33 0.17
C THR A 102 -10.72 -12.40 0.14
N GLU A 103 -11.27 -12.68 -1.04
CA GLU A 103 -12.32 -13.70 -1.20
C GLU A 103 -11.86 -15.13 -0.83
N TYR A 104 -10.56 -15.39 -0.86
CA TYR A 104 -9.98 -16.69 -0.55
C TYR A 104 -9.71 -16.89 0.94
N ASN A 105 -9.82 -15.84 1.78
CA ASN A 105 -9.61 -15.91 3.22
C ASN A 105 -8.29 -16.63 3.55
N LEU A 106 -7.19 -16.06 3.07
CA LEU A 106 -5.85 -16.66 3.18
C LEU A 106 -5.25 -16.36 4.55
N SER A 107 -4.50 -17.31 5.11
CA SER A 107 -3.74 -17.03 6.32
C SER A 107 -2.51 -16.16 6.01
N ARG A 108 -1.93 -15.56 7.05
CA ARG A 108 -0.65 -14.86 6.93
C ARG A 108 0.47 -15.74 6.38
N ASN A 109 0.49 -17.03 6.72
CA ASN A 109 1.50 -17.95 6.21
C ASN A 109 1.30 -18.26 4.73
N ASP A 110 0.04 -18.33 4.27
CA ASP A 110 -0.26 -18.49 2.84
C ASP A 110 0.21 -17.27 2.05
N LEU A 111 -0.05 -16.06 2.57
CA LEU A 111 0.43 -14.82 1.96
C LEU A 111 1.96 -14.73 1.92
N TYR A 112 2.65 -15.14 2.98
CA TYR A 112 4.11 -15.21 3.01
C TYR A 112 4.67 -16.26 2.05
N TYR A 113 3.98 -17.39 1.90
CA TYR A 113 4.32 -18.35 0.87
C TYR A 113 4.19 -17.75 -0.53
N LEU A 114 3.10 -17.05 -0.83
CA LEU A 114 2.89 -16.39 -2.12
C LEU A 114 3.88 -15.27 -2.39
N GLU A 115 4.18 -14.45 -1.39
CA GLU A 115 5.21 -13.40 -1.48
C GLU A 115 6.57 -14.02 -1.82
N LYS A 116 6.94 -15.10 -1.12
CA LYS A 116 8.19 -15.83 -1.39
C LYS A 116 8.21 -16.43 -2.79
N PHE A 117 7.12 -17.09 -3.21
CA PHE A 117 6.97 -17.66 -4.54
C PHE A 117 7.20 -16.60 -5.63
N TYR A 118 6.58 -15.43 -5.50
CA TYR A 118 6.75 -14.36 -6.49
C TYR A 118 8.15 -13.74 -6.48
N ILE A 119 8.78 -13.58 -5.31
CA ILE A 119 10.18 -13.13 -5.23
C ILE A 119 11.11 -14.13 -5.93
N GLU A 120 10.88 -15.44 -5.75
CA GLU A 120 11.69 -16.49 -6.39
C GLU A 120 11.43 -16.60 -7.90
N LYS A 121 10.18 -16.39 -8.33
CA LYS A 121 9.76 -16.50 -9.74
C LYS A 121 10.15 -15.27 -10.57
N GLU A 122 9.89 -14.08 -10.06
CA GLU A 122 9.96 -12.82 -10.81
C GLU A 122 11.18 -11.97 -10.40
N GLY A 123 11.82 -12.27 -9.27
CA GLY A 123 12.89 -11.44 -8.70
C GLY A 123 12.38 -10.14 -8.08
N ALA A 124 13.17 -9.56 -7.18
CA ALA A 124 12.93 -8.20 -6.69
C ALA A 124 14.22 -7.53 -6.22
N ILE A 125 14.45 -6.28 -6.65
CA ILE A 125 15.71 -5.55 -6.42
C ILE A 125 15.90 -5.17 -4.93
N LEU A 126 14.83 -4.77 -4.26
CA LEU A 126 14.87 -4.18 -2.91
C LEU A 126 14.50 -5.17 -1.79
N ASN A 127 14.07 -6.39 -2.10
CA ASN A 127 13.76 -7.40 -1.10
C ASN A 127 15.06 -7.97 -0.50
N LYS A 128 15.53 -7.38 0.60
CA LYS A 128 16.79 -7.77 1.26
C LYS A 128 16.67 -8.92 2.27
N LYS A 129 15.46 -9.25 2.71
CA LYS A 129 15.24 -10.21 3.80
C LYS A 129 14.53 -11.46 3.30
N PRO A 130 15.00 -12.66 3.67
CA PRO A 130 14.27 -13.88 3.40
C PRO A 130 12.95 -13.88 4.18
N ILE A 131 11.91 -14.42 3.55
CA ILE A 131 10.60 -14.58 4.17
C ILE A 131 10.60 -15.89 4.95
N ASN A 132 10.33 -15.79 6.25
CA ASN A 132 10.21 -16.96 7.12
C ASN A 132 8.74 -17.37 7.26
N ILE A 133 8.45 -18.65 7.02
CA ILE A 133 7.12 -19.24 7.15
C ILE A 133 7.17 -20.15 8.39
N GLU A 134 6.62 -19.67 9.51
CA GLU A 134 6.79 -20.30 10.82
C GLU A 134 5.70 -21.34 11.16
N GLY A 135 4.68 -21.48 10.31
CA GLY A 135 3.56 -22.40 10.56
C GLY A 135 3.01 -23.04 9.29
N ASN A 136 1.90 -23.77 9.47
CA ASN A 136 1.27 -24.50 8.38
C ASN A 136 0.54 -23.56 7.41
N LEU A 137 0.50 -23.97 6.16
CA LEU A 137 -0.36 -23.40 5.13
C LEU A 137 -1.78 -23.91 5.33
N THR A 138 -2.78 -23.10 4.98
CA THR A 138 -4.20 -23.52 5.05
C THR A 138 -4.62 -24.34 3.84
N ARG A 139 -3.82 -24.30 2.77
CA ARG A 139 -4.06 -24.93 1.46
C ARG A 139 -2.79 -25.56 0.93
N SER A 140 -2.91 -26.36 -0.13
CA SER A 140 -1.73 -26.86 -0.83
C SER A 140 -1.00 -25.73 -1.55
N LYS A 141 0.30 -25.93 -1.80
CA LYS A 141 1.15 -24.98 -2.52
C LYS A 141 0.62 -24.72 -3.93
N GLU A 142 0.18 -25.78 -4.61
CA GLU A 142 -0.38 -25.72 -5.96
C GLU A 142 -1.68 -24.93 -5.99
N GLU A 143 -2.56 -25.10 -5.00
CA GLU A 143 -3.80 -24.33 -4.90
C GLU A 143 -3.52 -22.85 -4.66
N LEU A 144 -2.58 -22.52 -3.76
CA LEU A 144 -2.18 -21.14 -3.50
C LEU A 144 -1.63 -20.47 -4.77
N ILE A 145 -0.73 -21.14 -5.49
CA ILE A 145 -0.18 -20.62 -6.75
C ILE A 145 -1.30 -20.40 -7.76
N ASN A 146 -2.20 -21.37 -7.94
CA ASN A 146 -3.32 -21.24 -8.87
C ASN A 146 -4.23 -20.06 -8.50
N ILE A 147 -4.54 -19.87 -7.21
CA ILE A 147 -5.27 -18.70 -6.71
C ILE A 147 -4.55 -17.40 -7.12
N ALA A 148 -3.26 -17.30 -6.84
CA ALA A 148 -2.50 -16.09 -7.13
C ALA A 148 -2.40 -15.82 -8.64
N GLU A 149 -2.17 -16.84 -9.46
CA GLU A 149 -2.02 -16.69 -10.91
C GLU A 149 -3.34 -16.32 -11.59
N LYS A 150 -4.48 -16.89 -11.16
CA LYS A 150 -5.80 -16.58 -11.76
C LYS A 150 -6.37 -15.23 -11.35
N THR A 151 -6.00 -14.69 -10.18
CA THR A 151 -6.53 -13.40 -9.71
C THR A 151 -5.97 -12.26 -10.56
N GLU A 152 -6.80 -11.33 -10.99
CA GLU A 152 -6.35 -10.21 -11.83
C GLU A 152 -5.49 -9.19 -11.08
N TRP A 153 -4.52 -8.60 -11.80
CA TRP A 153 -3.75 -7.45 -11.32
C TRP A 153 -4.59 -6.17 -11.39
N LYS A 154 -4.45 -5.34 -10.37
CA LYS A 154 -5.03 -3.99 -10.28
C LYS A 154 -3.91 -2.98 -10.07
N GLU A 155 -4.11 -1.75 -10.51
CA GLU A 155 -3.14 -0.67 -10.36
C GLU A 155 -3.50 0.27 -9.20
N PHE A 156 -2.50 0.68 -8.43
CA PHE A 156 -2.63 1.70 -7.40
C PHE A 156 -2.53 3.11 -8.01
N ASN A 157 -3.68 3.67 -8.37
CA ASN A 157 -3.82 4.97 -9.05
C ASN A 157 -3.58 6.23 -8.19
N LYS A 158 -2.77 6.14 -7.14
CA LYS A 158 -2.53 7.25 -6.19
C LYS A 158 -1.06 7.62 -6.03
N LEU A 159 -0.15 7.06 -6.83
CA LEU A 159 1.29 7.35 -6.73
C LEU A 159 1.57 8.86 -6.81
N ASP A 160 0.95 9.57 -7.75
CA ASP A 160 1.10 11.04 -7.93
C ASP A 160 0.84 11.87 -6.67
N ARG A 161 0.02 11.36 -5.74
CA ARG A 161 -0.27 12.07 -4.48
C ARG A 161 0.96 12.19 -3.57
N TYR A 162 1.97 11.37 -3.80
CA TYR A 162 3.18 11.26 -2.98
C TYR A 162 4.41 11.93 -3.61
N LEU A 163 4.29 12.50 -4.81
CA LEU A 163 5.37 13.12 -5.57
C LEU A 163 5.30 14.66 -5.52
N ASN A 164 5.02 15.24 -4.34
CA ASN A 164 4.77 16.68 -4.15
C ASN A 164 5.78 17.36 -3.23
#